data_AF-A0AA50KDG5-F1
#
_entry.id   AF-A0AA50KDG5-F1
#
_cell.length_a   1.000
_cell.length_b   1.000
_cell.length_c   1.000
_cell.angle_alpha   90.00
_cell.angle_beta   90.00
_cell.angle_gamma   90.00
#
_symmetry.space_group_name_H-M   'P 1'
#
loop_
_entity.id
_entity.type
_entity.pdbx_description
1 polymer ?
#
loop_
_entity_poly.entity_id
_entity_poly.type
_entity_poly.pdbx_seq_one_letter_code
_entity_poly.pdbx_strand_id
1 'polypeptide(L)'
;MKIKFLLVTAPLLASVVLVGCSDTEQVKIANPASEYCVSIGGKLTIEKTAEGEHGICTLPSGEAIEEWALFRREHKEEKPQ
;
A
#
# COMPACT_ATOMS: atom_id res chain seq x y z
N MET A 1 61.31 7.78 -41.14
CA MET A 1 61.34 6.53 -40.35
C MET A 1 59.93 6.15 -39.95
N LYS A 2 59.52 4.92 -40.24
CA LYS A 2 58.20 4.36 -39.93
C LYS A 2 58.21 3.87 -38.48
N ILE A 3 57.34 4.41 -37.62
CA ILE A 3 57.03 3.78 -36.33
C ILE A 3 55.57 3.32 -36.38
N LYS A 4 55.43 2.03 -36.06
CA LYS A 4 54.32 1.11 -36.30
C LYS A 4 53.02 1.56 -35.63
N PHE A 5 51.93 1.56 -36.40
CA PHE A 5 50.58 1.33 -35.89
C PHE A 5 50.51 -0.11 -35.34
N LEU A 6 50.33 -0.26 -34.04
CA LEU A 6 49.94 -1.47 -33.27
C LEU A 6 49.67 -0.91 -31.86
N LEU A 7 48.50 -0.94 -31.22
CA LEU A 7 47.34 -1.81 -31.26
C LEU A 7 46.10 -0.96 -30.95
N VAL A 8 45.03 -1.17 -31.70
CA VAL A 8 43.68 -0.78 -31.28
C VAL A 8 43.33 -1.67 -30.10
N THR A 9 43.46 -1.17 -28.87
CA THR A 9 42.85 -1.82 -27.72
C THR A 9 41.35 -1.56 -27.82
N ALA A 10 40.64 -2.52 -28.40
CA ALA A 10 39.18 -2.55 -28.40
C ALA A 10 38.70 -2.38 -26.96
N PRO A 11 37.80 -1.42 -26.66
CA PRO A 11 37.19 -1.34 -25.34
C PRO A 11 36.37 -2.62 -25.16
N LEU A 12 36.84 -3.52 -24.30
CA LEU A 12 36.06 -4.67 -23.88
C LEU A 12 34.79 -4.16 -23.18
N LEU A 13 33.65 -4.47 -23.80
CA LEU A 13 32.35 -4.67 -23.20
C LEU A 13 31.85 -3.52 -22.31
N ALA A 14 31.09 -2.64 -22.97
CA ALA A 14 30.16 -1.70 -22.36
C ALA A 14 29.44 -2.34 -21.17
N SER A 15 29.74 -1.84 -19.96
CA SER A 15 28.95 -2.12 -18.77
C SER A 15 27.59 -1.47 -18.95
N VAL A 16 26.63 -2.24 -19.47
CA VAL A 16 25.21 -1.87 -19.39
C VAL A 16 24.77 -2.13 -17.96
N VAL A 17 24.98 -1.15 -17.09
CA VAL A 17 24.37 -1.15 -15.76
C VAL A 17 22.94 -0.67 -15.97
N LEU A 18 22.01 -1.60 -16.17
CA LEU A 18 20.59 -1.31 -16.06
C LEU A 18 20.29 -1.04 -14.57
N VAL A 19 20.50 0.19 -14.13
CA VAL A 19 19.93 0.67 -12.87
C VAL A 19 18.44 0.87 -13.12
N GLY A 20 17.67 -0.19 -12.92
CA GLY A 20 16.23 -0.09 -12.76
C GLY A 20 15.93 0.45 -11.37
N CYS A 21 15.59 1.73 -11.26
CA CYS A 21 14.85 2.21 -10.08
C CYS A 21 13.44 1.61 -10.16
N SER A 22 13.24 0.47 -9.52
CA SER A 22 11.90 -0.02 -9.20
C SER A 22 11.39 0.75 -7.97
N ASP A 23 11.02 2.02 -8.16
CA ASP A 23 10.07 2.65 -7.25
C ASP A 23 8.72 2.02 -7.54
N THR A 24 8.47 0.85 -6.96
CA THR A 24 7.12 0.28 -6.94
C THR A 24 6.29 1.19 -6.04
N GLU A 25 5.63 2.17 -6.65
CA GLU A 25 4.59 2.95 -6.01
C GLU A 25 3.54 1.95 -5.51
N GLN A 26 3.57 1.66 -4.21
CA GLN A 26 2.62 0.75 -3.61
C GLN A 26 1.25 1.41 -3.69
N VAL A 27 0.42 0.96 -4.62
CA VAL A 27 -0.99 1.35 -4.69
C VAL A 27 -1.64 0.93 -3.38
N LYS A 28 -1.81 1.88 -2.46
CA LYS A 28 -2.54 1.68 -1.22
C LYS A 28 -4.03 1.85 -1.53
N ILE A 29 -4.71 0.74 -1.78
CA ILE A 29 -6.17 0.72 -1.85
C ILE A 29 -6.68 1.04 -0.44
N ALA A 30 -7.57 2.04 -0.33
CA ALA A 30 -8.17 2.40 0.95
C ALA A 30 -9.04 1.25 1.49
N ASN A 31 -9.04 1.06 2.80
CA ASN A 31 -9.89 0.07 3.46
C ASN A 31 -11.34 0.61 3.51
N PRO A 32 -12.33 -0.05 2.89
CA PRO A 32 -13.71 0.42 2.88
C PRO A 32 -14.33 0.60 4.27
N ALA A 33 -13.97 -0.24 5.24
CA ALA A 33 -14.46 -0.13 6.61
C ALA A 33 -13.88 1.11 7.32
N SER A 34 -12.59 1.38 7.10
CA SER A 34 -11.90 2.58 7.58
C SER A 34 -12.52 3.85 7.00
N GLU A 35 -12.72 3.88 5.68
CA GLU A 35 -13.36 4.99 4.97
C GLU A 35 -14.78 5.22 5.47
N TYR A 36 -15.55 4.14 5.67
CA TYR A 36 -16.91 4.24 6.19
C TYR A 36 -16.93 4.87 7.58
N CYS A 37 -16.07 4.43 8.50
CA CYS A 37 -15.94 5.02 9.84
C CYS A 37 -15.77 6.55 9.78
N VAL A 38 -14.84 7.03 8.95
CA VAL A 38 -14.57 8.46 8.79
C VAL A 38 -15.75 9.18 8.12
N SER A 39 -16.39 8.54 7.12
CA SER A 39 -17.50 9.13 6.36
C SER A 39 -18.73 9.45 7.23
N ILE A 40 -18.96 8.67 8.30
CA ILE A 40 -20.06 8.89 9.26
C ILE A 40 -19.65 9.77 10.45
N GLY A 41 -18.50 10.43 10.37
CA GLY A 41 -17.97 11.31 11.41
C GLY A 41 -17.32 10.57 12.59
N GLY A 42 -17.05 9.27 12.45
CA GLY A 42 -16.29 8.49 13.42
C GLY A 42 -14.80 8.82 13.40
N LYS A 43 -14.12 8.47 14.49
CA LYS A 43 -12.65 8.54 14.60
C LYS A 43 -12.06 7.14 14.51
N LEU A 44 -11.26 6.90 13.49
CA LEU A 44 -10.57 5.63 13.30
C LEU A 44 -9.23 5.61 14.05
N THR A 45 -8.99 4.55 14.81
CA THR A 45 -7.69 4.23 15.43
C THR A 45 -7.24 2.86 14.96
N ILE A 46 -6.00 2.74 14.50
CA ILE A 46 -5.42 1.44 14.12
C ILE A 46 -4.71 0.83 15.31
N GLU A 47 -5.11 -0.38 15.67
CA GLU A 47 -4.49 -1.17 16.72
C GLU A 47 -3.68 -2.31 16.09
N LYS A 48 -2.49 -2.58 16.65
CA LYS A 48 -1.64 -3.69 16.24
C LYS A 48 -1.78 -4.82 17.25
N THR A 49 -2.05 -6.03 16.76
CA THR A 49 -2.12 -7.26 17.56
C THR A 49 -1.07 -8.26 17.09
N ALA A 50 -1.00 -9.42 17.74
CA ALA A 50 -0.15 -10.50 17.28
C ALA A 50 -0.64 -11.11 15.95
N GLU A 51 -1.93 -10.96 15.65
CA GLU A 51 -2.61 -11.51 14.47
C GLU A 51 -2.61 -10.53 13.28
N GLY A 52 -2.32 -9.25 13.49
CA GLY A 52 -2.29 -8.24 12.43
C GLY A 52 -2.59 -6.83 12.92
N GLU A 53 -3.22 -6.03 12.06
CA GLU A 53 -3.73 -4.70 12.41
C GLU A 53 -5.24 -4.68 12.20
N HIS A 54 -6.00 -4.04 13.09
CA HIS A 54 -7.43 -3.80 12.93
C HIS A 54 -7.78 -2.35 13.28
N GLY A 55 -8.85 -1.84 12.68
CA GLY A 55 -9.37 -0.51 13.00
C GLY A 55 -10.43 -0.56 14.11
N ILE A 56 -10.32 0.34 15.08
CA ILE A 56 -11.39 0.68 16.01
C ILE A 56 -12.00 2.01 15.59
N CYS A 57 -13.31 2.02 15.36
CA CYS A 57 -14.09 3.22 15.06
C CYS A 57 -14.79 3.73 16.32
N THR A 58 -14.46 4.95 16.74
CA THR A 58 -15.20 5.66 17.79
C THR A 58 -16.24 6.58 17.14
N LEU A 59 -17.51 6.23 17.27
CA LEU A 59 -18.64 6.97 16.69
C LEU A 59 -18.88 8.31 17.42
N PRO A 60 -19.59 9.28 16.80
CA PRO A 60 -19.99 10.52 17.47
C PRO A 60 -20.83 10.31 18.75
N SER A 61 -21.50 9.16 18.86
CA SER A 61 -22.22 8.74 20.07
C SER A 61 -21.29 8.36 21.24
N GLY A 62 -20.00 8.15 20.97
CA GLY A 62 -19.03 7.61 21.91
C GLY A 62 -18.89 6.08 21.88
N GLU A 63 -19.70 5.37 21.09
CA GLU A 63 -19.55 3.92 20.89
C GLU A 63 -18.22 3.63 20.19
N ALA A 64 -17.42 2.73 20.77
CA ALA A 64 -16.23 2.18 20.13
C ALA A 64 -16.55 0.77 19.62
N ILE A 65 -16.35 0.55 18.31
CA ILE A 65 -16.65 -0.70 17.63
C ILE A 65 -15.58 -1.00 16.58
N GLU A 66 -15.23 -2.27 16.40
CA GLU A 66 -14.29 -2.68 15.35
C GLU A 66 -14.85 -2.32 13.95
N GLU A 67 -14.00 -1.79 13.07
CA GLU A 67 -14.41 -1.14 11.82
C GLU A 67 -15.18 -2.09 10.89
N TRP A 68 -14.79 -3.36 10.79
CA TRP A 68 -15.47 -4.34 9.95
C TRP A 68 -16.78 -4.81 10.58
N ALA A 69 -16.86 -4.89 11.92
CA ALA A 69 -18.10 -5.16 12.63
C ALA A 69 -19.14 -4.04 12.38
N LEU A 70 -18.71 -2.78 12.44
CA LEU A 70 -19.54 -1.64 12.06
C LEU A 70 -19.95 -1.74 10.59
N PHE A 71 -19.00 -1.91 9.67
CA PHE A 71 -19.27 -1.97 8.24
C PHE A 71 -20.32 -3.04 7.90
N ARG A 72 -20.19 -4.26 8.45
CA ARG A 72 -21.16 -5.35 8.27
C ARG A 72 -22.52 -5.10 8.93
N ARG A 73 -22.57 -4.33 10.03
CA ARG A 73 -23.83 -3.96 10.69
C ARG A 73 -24.65 -3.05 9.80
N GLU A 74 -24.01 -2.05 9.20
CA GLU A 74 -24.66 -1.00 8.41
C GLU A 74 -24.87 -1.40 6.94
N HIS A 75 -24.10 -2.35 6.42
CA HIS A 75 -24.21 -2.88 5.06
C HIS A 75 -24.74 -4.32 5.02
N LYS A 76 -25.52 -4.71 6.02
CA LYS A 76 -26.17 -6.02 6.02
C LYS A 76 -27.08 -6.07 4.80
N GLU A 77 -26.71 -6.86 3.79
CA GLU A 77 -27.54 -7.09 2.61
C GLU A 77 -28.93 -7.54 3.09
N GLU A 78 -29.96 -6.76 2.81
CA GLU A 78 -31.33 -7.28 2.82
C GLU A 78 -31.39 -8.36 1.74
N LYS A 79 -31.21 -9.62 2.11
CA LYS A 79 -31.58 -10.71 1.23
C LYS A 79 -33.11 -10.68 1.11
N PRO A 80 -33.68 -10.50 -0.11
CA PRO A 80 -35.07 -10.84 -0.31
C PRO A 80 -35.19 -12.33 0.00
N GLN A 81 -36.09 -12.66 0.93
CA GLN A 81 -36.42 -14.03 1.30
C GLN A 81 -37.11 -14.77 0.14
#